data_AF-A0A7C1DG91-F1
#
_entry.id   AF-A0A7C1DG91-F1
#
_cell.length_a   1.000
_cell.length_b   1.000
_cell.length_c   1.000
_cell.angle_alpha   90.00
_cell.angle_beta   90.00
_cell.angle_gamma   90.00
#
_symmetry.space_group_name_H-M   'P 1'
#
loop_
_entity.id
_entity.type
_entity.pdbx_description
1 polymer ?
#
loop_
_entity_poly.entity_id
_entity_poly.type
_entity_poly.pdbx_seq_one_letter_code
_entity_poly.pdbx_strand_id
1 'polypeptide(L)'
;MENTENNLIMDVLAQAFPGRTQDQVLPFGLVYAGMRWGMDSRHGLVPLNEQGRPMNGCRSSEEYRFYIRWLADHLSTLEAQPSEEQTGLCIYLDRMPPEDAVMMLGMNVALYQSDTEDMETWIEAGEPFEAFFANWMENWPEEDDEERPDEAVTREEYAQVAGEMEEKQRCCPDVRHADVGYRVPLSRILKRVDEQEERVRLVDAFYQSYNNYIMK
;
A
#
# COMPACT_ATOMS: atom_id res chain seq x y z
N MET A 1 -28.81 7.68 -21.05
CA MET A 1 -29.06 7.04 -19.75
C MET A 1 -27.70 6.74 -19.16
N GLU A 2 -27.01 7.79 -18.73
CA GLU A 2 -25.64 7.76 -18.22
C GLU A 2 -25.66 8.68 -16.99
N ASN A 3 -25.71 8.12 -15.78
CA ASN A 3 -25.34 8.77 -14.50
C ASN A 3 -25.75 7.99 -13.24
N THR A 4 -26.47 6.88 -13.36
CA THR A 4 -26.99 6.19 -12.15
C THR A 4 -25.93 5.39 -11.40
N GLU A 5 -24.93 4.82 -12.08
CA GLU A 5 -23.87 4.00 -11.44
C GLU A 5 -22.75 4.85 -10.82
N ASN A 6 -22.34 5.95 -11.47
CA ASN A 6 -21.33 6.87 -10.93
C ASN A 6 -21.74 7.54 -9.61
N ASN A 7 -23.03 7.57 -9.28
CA ASN A 7 -23.52 8.08 -8.00
C ASN A 7 -23.45 7.04 -6.87
N LEU A 8 -23.57 5.74 -7.17
CA LEU A 8 -23.70 4.72 -6.12
C LEU A 8 -22.43 4.57 -5.28
N ILE A 9 -21.25 4.48 -5.90
CA ILE A 9 -20.00 4.36 -5.17
C ILE A 9 -19.65 5.64 -4.41
N MET A 10 -19.91 6.80 -5.01
CA MET A 10 -19.67 8.09 -4.35
C MET A 10 -20.63 8.33 -3.18
N ASP A 11 -21.88 7.86 -3.28
CA ASP A 11 -22.86 7.90 -2.19
C ASP A 11 -22.47 6.95 -1.05
N VAL A 12 -21.98 5.75 -1.36
CA VAL A 12 -21.44 4.80 -0.37
C VAL A 12 -20.22 5.40 0.34
N LEU A 13 -19.30 5.99 -0.41
CA LEU A 13 -18.11 6.65 0.16
C LEU A 13 -18.49 7.85 1.03
N ALA A 14 -19.46 8.67 0.61
CA ALA A 14 -19.95 9.79 1.40
C ALA A 14 -20.61 9.33 2.71
N GLN A 15 -21.31 8.19 2.70
CA GLN A 15 -21.87 7.58 3.91
C GLN A 15 -20.80 6.97 4.81
N ALA A 16 -19.78 6.32 4.24
CA ALA A 16 -18.66 5.73 4.98
C ALA A 16 -17.75 6.79 5.62
N PHE A 17 -17.66 7.98 5.02
CA PHE A 17 -16.82 9.08 5.47
C PHE A 17 -17.62 10.38 5.68
N PRO A 18 -18.52 10.43 6.69
CA PRO A 18 -19.38 11.57 6.90
C PRO A 18 -18.58 12.84 7.23
N GLY A 19 -18.93 13.95 6.58
CA GLY A 19 -18.29 15.25 6.79
C GLY A 19 -17.08 15.54 5.88
N ARG A 20 -16.71 14.62 4.98
CA ARG A 20 -15.68 14.85 3.96
C ARG A 20 -16.26 15.36 2.64
N THR A 21 -15.48 16.15 1.92
CA THR A 21 -15.81 16.65 0.57
C THR A 21 -15.59 15.58 -0.50
N GLN A 22 -16.17 15.78 -1.69
CA GLN A 22 -16.02 14.85 -2.81
C GLN A 22 -14.54 14.62 -3.20
N ASP A 23 -13.74 15.68 -3.23
CA ASP A 23 -12.30 15.60 -3.55
C ASP A 23 -11.51 14.82 -2.48
N GLN A 24 -12.00 14.77 -1.24
CA GLN A 24 -11.39 13.97 -0.17
C GLN A 24 -11.77 12.49 -0.25
N VAL A 25 -12.96 12.16 -0.77
CA VAL A 25 -13.43 10.76 -0.86
C VAL A 25 -13.09 10.08 -2.19
N LEU A 26 -12.91 10.84 -3.27
CA LEU A 26 -12.58 10.30 -4.60
C LEU A 26 -11.34 9.39 -4.59
N PRO A 27 -10.22 9.71 -3.91
CA PRO A 27 -9.06 8.82 -3.88
C PRO A 27 -9.33 7.47 -3.23
N PHE A 28 -10.23 7.42 -2.23
CA PHE A 28 -10.69 6.14 -1.67
C PHE A 28 -11.48 5.34 -2.70
N GLY A 29 -12.30 6.01 -3.51
CA GLY A 29 -12.99 5.38 -4.63
C GLY A 29 -12.03 4.78 -5.66
N LEU A 30 -10.89 5.43 -5.94
CA LEU A 30 -9.87 4.88 -6.83
C LEU A 30 -9.20 3.62 -6.26
N VAL A 31 -8.91 3.61 -4.96
CA VAL A 31 -8.41 2.43 -4.24
C VAL A 31 -9.40 1.26 -4.37
N TYR A 32 -10.68 1.52 -4.12
CA TYR A 32 -11.75 0.52 -4.27
C TYR A 32 -12.02 0.11 -5.72
N ALA A 33 -11.76 0.99 -6.68
CA ALA A 33 -11.90 0.71 -8.11
C ALA A 33 -10.72 -0.08 -8.70
N GLY A 34 -9.85 -0.64 -7.86
CA GLY A 34 -8.76 -1.48 -8.33
C GLY A 34 -7.51 -0.70 -8.76
N MET A 35 -7.43 0.61 -8.55
CA MET A 35 -6.21 1.35 -8.91
C MET A 35 -5.06 0.89 -8.02
N ARG A 36 -3.97 0.42 -8.64
CA ARG A 36 -2.77 -0.05 -7.95
C ARG A 36 -1.64 0.93 -8.19
N TRP A 37 -0.94 1.26 -7.12
CA TRP A 37 0.31 2.01 -7.18
C TRP A 37 1.39 1.10 -6.62
N GLY A 38 2.32 0.71 -7.49
CA GLY A 38 3.38 -0.27 -7.21
C GLY A 38 4.25 0.09 -6.00
N MET A 39 5.07 -0.87 -5.59
CA MET A 39 5.98 -0.71 -4.46
C MET A 39 7.33 -0.10 -4.87
N ASP A 40 7.89 0.75 -4.02
CA ASP A 40 9.25 1.30 -4.12
C ASP A 40 10.08 0.86 -2.90
N SER A 41 10.94 -0.13 -3.09
CA SER A 41 11.73 -0.74 -2.02
C SER A 41 13.11 -0.09 -1.85
N ARG A 42 13.42 0.96 -2.60
CA ARG A 42 14.72 1.66 -2.54
C ARG A 42 15.02 2.26 -1.17
N HIS A 43 14.00 2.43 -0.33
CA HIS A 43 14.08 3.10 0.96
C HIS A 43 13.92 2.17 2.15
N GLY A 44 14.24 0.87 2.05
CA GLY A 44 13.98 -0.14 3.09
C GLY A 44 14.86 -0.16 4.35
N LEU A 45 15.51 0.94 4.75
CA LEU A 45 16.32 0.99 5.99
C LEU A 45 15.44 0.72 7.22
N VAL A 46 15.87 -0.08 8.20
CA VAL A 46 15.13 -0.20 9.47
C VAL A 46 16.07 -0.21 10.66
N PRO A 47 15.59 0.11 11.87
CA PRO A 47 16.39 -0.07 13.08
C PRO A 47 16.87 -1.51 13.21
N LEU A 48 18.05 -1.68 13.81
CA LEU A 48 18.58 -2.98 14.15
C LEU A 48 18.19 -3.36 15.58
N ASN A 49 17.92 -4.64 15.81
CA ASN A 49 17.70 -5.20 17.13
C ASN A 49 19.04 -5.42 17.88
N GLU A 50 18.97 -5.92 19.12
CA GLU A 50 20.15 -6.19 19.95
C GLU A 50 21.16 -7.18 19.31
N GLN A 51 20.71 -8.01 18.37
CA GLN A 51 21.56 -8.97 17.65
C GLN A 51 22.13 -8.38 16.34
N GLY A 52 21.93 -7.08 16.09
CA GLY A 52 22.37 -6.40 14.88
C GLY A 52 21.56 -6.78 13.63
N ARG A 53 20.39 -7.39 13.79
CA ARG A 53 19.49 -7.76 12.67
C ARG A 53 18.41 -6.70 12.47
N PRO A 54 17.90 -6.50 11.24
CA PRO A 54 16.72 -5.69 11.00
C PRO A 54 15.59 -6.03 11.97
N MET A 55 15.01 -5.02 12.62
CA MET A 55 13.81 -5.19 13.44
C MET A 55 12.64 -5.52 12.51
N ASN A 56 12.36 -6.79 12.27
CA ASN A 56 11.24 -7.25 11.43
C ASN A 56 10.03 -7.59 12.28
N GLY A 57 9.00 -6.75 12.21
CA GLY A 57 7.84 -6.83 13.08
C GLY A 57 8.15 -6.40 14.52
N CYS A 58 7.09 -6.15 15.28
CA CYS A 58 7.18 -5.74 16.67
C CYS A 58 6.59 -6.84 17.56
N ARG A 59 7.38 -7.36 18.50
CA ARG A 59 6.99 -8.43 19.43
C ARG A 59 6.43 -7.88 20.74
N SER A 60 6.53 -6.57 20.95
CA SER A 60 6.03 -5.88 22.13
C SER A 60 5.51 -4.49 21.76
N SER A 61 4.66 -3.94 22.64
CA SER A 61 4.20 -2.55 22.49
C SER A 61 5.35 -1.53 22.59
N GLU A 62 6.44 -1.89 23.27
CA GLU A 62 7.64 -1.04 23.36
C GLU A 62 8.40 -0.99 22.04
N GLU A 63 8.65 -2.14 21.43
CA GLU A 63 9.25 -2.23 20.08
C GLU A 63 8.40 -1.50 19.05
N TYR A 64 7.06 -1.64 19.12
CA TYR A 64 6.14 -0.94 18.25
C TYR A 64 6.25 0.58 18.39
N ARG A 65 6.16 1.10 19.62
CA ARG A 65 6.31 2.54 19.90
C ARG A 65 7.66 3.08 19.45
N PHE A 66 8.73 2.31 19.66
CA PHE A 66 10.06 2.65 19.19
C PHE A 66 10.09 2.74 17.66
N TYR A 67 9.56 1.73 16.96
CA TYR A 67 9.55 1.68 15.51
C TYR A 67 8.77 2.84 14.88
N ILE A 68 7.53 3.10 15.33
CA ILE A 68 6.71 4.18 14.76
C ILE A 68 7.33 5.56 15.01
N ARG A 69 8.01 5.76 16.15
CA ARG A 69 8.72 7.01 16.43
C ARG A 69 9.95 7.18 15.55
N TRP A 70 10.75 6.12 15.41
CA TRP A 70 11.87 6.11 14.48
C TRP A 70 11.42 6.38 13.04
N LEU A 71 10.33 5.74 12.61
CA LEU A 71 9.81 5.89 11.26
C LEU A 71 9.31 7.32 11.01
N ALA A 72 8.59 7.92 11.96
CA ALA A 72 8.14 9.31 11.88
C ALA A 72 9.32 10.29 11.68
N ASP A 73 10.40 10.11 12.43
CA ASP A 73 11.61 10.93 12.30
C ASP A 73 12.33 10.69 10.97
N HIS A 74 12.53 9.41 10.62
CA HIS A 74 13.18 9.00 9.37
C HIS A 74 12.45 9.59 8.16
N LEU A 75 11.13 9.44 8.10
CA LEU A 75 10.32 9.90 6.98
C LEU A 75 10.19 11.42 6.93
N SER A 76 10.24 12.12 8.07
CA SER A 76 10.23 13.60 8.09
C SER A 76 11.48 14.20 7.40
N THR A 77 12.59 13.45 7.35
CA THR A 77 13.86 13.89 6.77
C THR A 77 14.19 13.23 5.43
N LEU A 78 13.40 12.25 4.98
CA LEU A 78 13.64 11.50 3.75
C LEU A 78 13.56 12.40 2.51
N GLU A 79 14.69 12.67 1.84
CA GLU A 79 14.72 13.38 0.56
C GLU A 79 14.73 12.39 -0.60
N ALA A 80 13.54 12.08 -1.12
CA ALA A 80 13.35 11.17 -2.24
C ALA A 80 12.25 11.67 -3.18
N GLN A 81 12.38 11.34 -4.46
CA GLN A 81 11.32 11.52 -5.44
C GLN A 81 10.52 10.23 -5.58
N PRO A 82 9.20 10.30 -5.82
CA PRO A 82 8.40 9.10 -6.06
C PRO A 82 8.90 8.35 -7.30
N SER A 83 8.66 7.04 -7.35
CA SER A 83 8.79 6.28 -8.58
C SER A 83 7.77 6.75 -9.63
N GLU A 84 7.89 6.26 -10.86
CA GLU A 84 6.92 6.58 -11.91
C GLU A 84 5.52 6.11 -11.51
N GLU A 85 5.44 4.90 -10.98
CA GLU A 85 4.24 4.22 -10.49
C GLU A 85 3.59 4.98 -9.31
N GLN A 86 4.39 5.58 -8.43
CA GLN A 86 3.89 6.29 -7.25
C GLN A 86 3.66 7.79 -7.45
N THR A 87 4.00 8.34 -8.62
CA THR A 87 3.85 9.78 -8.89
C THR A 87 2.37 10.19 -8.82
N GLY A 88 1.48 9.40 -9.41
CA GLY A 88 0.03 9.65 -9.35
C GLY A 88 -0.50 9.64 -7.92
N LEU A 89 -0.13 8.61 -7.14
CA LEU A 89 -0.51 8.48 -5.73
C LEU A 89 -0.11 9.72 -4.92
N CYS A 90 1.13 10.18 -5.08
CA CYS A 90 1.64 11.34 -4.37
C CYS A 90 0.83 12.62 -4.66
N ILE A 91 0.39 12.82 -5.91
CA ILE A 91 -0.43 13.98 -6.29
C ILE A 91 -1.76 14.00 -5.52
N TYR A 92 -2.39 12.83 -5.33
CA TYR A 92 -3.62 12.74 -4.55
C TYR A 92 -3.37 12.98 -3.06
N LEU A 93 -2.36 12.32 -2.48
CA LEU A 93 -2.06 12.43 -1.05
C LEU A 93 -1.67 13.86 -0.63
N ASP A 94 -0.98 14.61 -1.50
CA ASP A 94 -0.59 16.00 -1.25
C ASP A 94 -1.78 16.95 -1.13
N ARG A 95 -2.94 16.58 -1.69
CA ARG A 95 -4.17 17.38 -1.66
C ARG A 95 -5.11 17.00 -0.53
N MET A 96 -4.86 15.87 0.13
CA MET A 96 -5.66 15.38 1.24
C MET A 96 -5.14 15.94 2.58
N PRO A 97 -6.02 16.15 3.58
CA PRO A 97 -5.58 16.33 4.96
C PRO A 97 -4.67 15.16 5.39
N PRO A 98 -3.62 15.40 6.23
CA PRO A 98 -2.67 14.35 6.59
C PRO A 98 -3.31 13.08 7.17
N GLU A 99 -4.32 13.23 8.03
CA GLU A 99 -5.08 12.11 8.62
C GLU A 99 -5.78 11.26 7.54
N ASP A 100 -6.49 11.91 6.61
CA ASP A 100 -7.17 11.22 5.51
C ASP A 100 -6.16 10.52 4.59
N ALA A 101 -5.02 11.17 4.33
CA ALA A 101 -3.97 10.66 3.46
C ALA A 101 -3.32 9.40 4.03
N VAL A 102 -2.97 9.37 5.33
CA VAL A 102 -2.37 8.17 5.94
C VAL A 102 -3.36 7.02 6.03
N MET A 103 -4.65 7.31 6.27
CA MET A 103 -5.69 6.29 6.27
C MET A 103 -5.85 5.65 4.89
N MET A 104 -5.96 6.48 3.84
CA MET A 104 -6.07 5.99 2.46
C MET A 104 -4.84 5.18 2.07
N LEU A 105 -3.65 5.69 2.36
CA LEU A 105 -2.41 4.99 2.06
C LEU A 105 -2.35 3.63 2.76
N GLY A 106 -2.68 3.56 4.05
CA GLY A 106 -2.70 2.29 4.80
C GLY A 106 -3.66 1.25 4.20
N MET A 107 -4.84 1.69 3.75
CA MET A 107 -5.79 0.82 3.04
C MET A 107 -5.25 0.36 1.68
N ASN A 108 -4.62 1.27 0.92
CA ASN A 108 -4.02 0.94 -0.37
C ASN A 108 -2.91 -0.10 -0.22
N VAL A 109 -2.03 0.05 0.78
CA VAL A 109 -0.95 -0.93 1.04
C VAL A 109 -1.52 -2.30 1.36
N ALA A 110 -2.56 -2.35 2.19
CA ALA A 110 -3.21 -3.60 2.54
C ALA A 110 -3.83 -4.29 1.32
N LEU A 111 -4.57 -3.54 0.51
CA LEU A 111 -5.16 -4.03 -0.75
C LEU A 111 -4.10 -4.53 -1.72
N TYR A 112 -3.06 -3.72 -1.97
CA TYR A 112 -1.99 -4.09 -2.88
C TYR A 112 -1.30 -5.38 -2.43
N GLN A 113 -1.01 -5.52 -1.14
CA GLN A 113 -0.40 -6.72 -0.61
C GLN A 113 -1.32 -7.95 -0.74
N SER A 114 -2.61 -7.81 -0.44
CA SER A 114 -3.57 -8.91 -0.61
C SER A 114 -3.68 -9.36 -2.06
N ASP A 115 -3.69 -8.43 -3.00
CA ASP A 115 -3.84 -8.75 -4.43
C ASP A 115 -2.57 -9.37 -5.04
N THR A 116 -1.41 -9.07 -4.47
CA THR A 116 -0.12 -9.52 -5.02
C THR A 116 0.46 -10.73 -4.30
N GLU A 117 -0.04 -11.13 -3.12
CA GLU A 117 0.50 -12.24 -2.31
C GLU A 117 0.61 -13.57 -3.09
N ASP A 118 -0.41 -13.90 -3.88
CA ASP A 118 -0.39 -15.09 -4.72
C ASP A 118 0.65 -14.96 -5.84
N MET A 119 0.71 -13.81 -6.52
CA MET A 119 1.74 -13.56 -7.54
C MET A 119 3.14 -13.67 -6.94
N GLU A 120 3.37 -13.04 -5.78
CA GLU A 120 4.65 -13.06 -5.07
C GLU A 120 5.09 -14.50 -4.78
N THR A 121 4.18 -15.34 -4.28
CA THR A 121 4.45 -16.75 -3.98
C THR A 121 4.93 -17.54 -5.21
N TRP A 122 4.27 -17.33 -6.35
CA TRP A 122 4.64 -17.99 -7.61
C TRP A 122 5.97 -17.48 -8.16
N ILE A 123 6.22 -16.17 -8.04
CA ILE A 123 7.48 -15.55 -8.46
C ILE A 123 8.64 -16.06 -7.59
N GLU A 124 8.47 -16.18 -6.28
CA GLU A 124 9.49 -16.74 -5.36
C GLU A 124 9.81 -18.21 -5.69
N ALA A 125 8.81 -18.97 -6.13
CA ALA A 125 8.99 -20.34 -6.60
C ALA A 125 9.70 -20.43 -7.97
N GLY A 126 9.86 -19.30 -8.67
CA GLY A 126 10.45 -19.23 -10.00
C GLY A 126 9.54 -19.75 -11.10
N GLU A 127 8.23 -19.76 -10.87
CA GLU A 127 7.25 -20.23 -11.84
C GLU A 127 7.00 -19.18 -12.93
N PRO A 128 6.77 -19.57 -14.19
CA PRO A 128 6.43 -18.63 -15.26
C PRO A 128 4.97 -18.18 -15.18
N PHE A 129 4.69 -16.99 -15.74
CA PHE A 129 3.33 -16.43 -15.81
C PHE A 129 2.30 -17.41 -16.37
N GLU A 130 2.65 -18.16 -17.43
CA GLU A 130 1.72 -19.11 -18.07
C GLU A 130 1.24 -20.20 -17.10
N ALA A 131 2.09 -20.64 -16.17
CA ALA A 131 1.73 -21.63 -15.16
C ALA A 131 0.83 -21.01 -14.07
N PHE A 132 1.18 -19.80 -13.62
CA PHE A 132 0.36 -19.03 -12.68
C PHE A 132 -1.06 -18.78 -13.23
N PHE A 133 -1.16 -18.24 -14.45
CA PHE A 133 -2.44 -17.88 -15.05
C PHE A 133 -3.29 -19.12 -15.35
N ALA A 134 -2.69 -20.22 -15.80
CA ALA A 134 -3.41 -21.47 -16.00
C ALA A 134 -3.99 -22.02 -14.69
N ASN A 135 -3.20 -21.99 -13.60
CA ASN A 135 -3.68 -22.41 -12.29
C ASN A 135 -4.80 -21.51 -11.77
N TRP A 136 -4.66 -20.19 -11.92
CA TRP A 136 -5.71 -19.25 -11.51
C TRP A 136 -7.00 -19.51 -12.28
N MET A 137 -6.90 -19.74 -13.59
CA MET A 137 -8.04 -20.00 -14.45
C MET A 137 -8.73 -21.35 -14.19
N GLU A 138 -7.98 -22.36 -13.75
CA GLU A 138 -8.54 -23.66 -13.34
C GLU A 138 -9.30 -23.56 -12.02
N ASN A 139 -8.85 -22.70 -11.11
CA ASN A 139 -9.46 -22.50 -9.80
C ASN A 139 -10.46 -21.32 -9.75
N TRP A 140 -10.75 -20.69 -10.90
CA TRP A 140 -11.66 -19.56 -10.98
C TRP A 140 -13.09 -20.03 -10.62
N PRO A 141 -13.73 -19.45 -9.59
CA PRO A 141 -15.05 -19.91 -9.15
C PRO A 141 -16.09 -19.71 -10.27
N GLU A 142 -16.81 -20.79 -10.62
CA GLU A 142 -17.86 -20.76 -11.66
C GLU A 142 -19.10 -19.93 -11.25
N GLU A 143 -19.26 -19.63 -9.96
CA GLU A 143 -20.38 -18.88 -9.39
C GLU A 143 -20.06 -17.38 -9.20
N ASP A 144 -18.89 -16.91 -9.61
CA ASP A 144 -18.56 -15.49 -9.54
C ASP A 144 -19.19 -14.74 -10.72
N ASP A 145 -20.04 -13.75 -10.42
CA ASP A 145 -20.57 -12.80 -11.41
C ASP A 145 -19.46 -11.81 -11.88
N GLU A 146 -18.23 -11.97 -11.38
CA GLU A 146 -17.05 -11.20 -11.79
C GLU A 146 -16.62 -11.50 -13.22
N GLU A 147 -16.20 -10.44 -13.91
CA GLU A 147 -15.68 -10.54 -15.27
C GLU A 147 -14.36 -11.33 -15.25
N ARG A 148 -14.28 -12.35 -16.11
CA ARG A 148 -13.08 -13.20 -16.23
C ARG A 148 -11.84 -12.32 -16.42
N PRO A 149 -10.74 -12.58 -15.68
CA PRO A 149 -9.55 -11.74 -15.73
C PRO A 149 -8.97 -11.70 -17.14
N ASP A 150 -8.58 -10.50 -17.58
CA ASP A 150 -7.92 -10.28 -18.86
C ASP A 150 -6.45 -10.73 -18.77
N GLU A 151 -6.08 -11.72 -19.59
CA GLU A 151 -4.73 -12.30 -19.57
C GLU A 151 -3.64 -11.25 -19.80
N ALA A 152 -3.87 -10.27 -20.69
CA ALA A 152 -2.87 -9.26 -21.00
C ALA A 152 -2.65 -8.33 -19.80
N VAL A 153 -3.73 -7.91 -19.14
CA VAL A 153 -3.67 -7.10 -17.92
C VAL A 153 -2.96 -7.87 -16.81
N THR A 154 -3.37 -9.11 -16.54
CA THR A 154 -2.74 -9.93 -15.49
C THR A 154 -1.26 -10.22 -15.78
N ARG A 155 -0.89 -10.36 -17.06
CA ARG A 155 0.52 -10.54 -17.47
C ARG A 155 1.36 -9.30 -17.18
N GLU A 156 0.82 -8.12 -17.42
CA GLU A 156 1.47 -6.85 -17.10
C GLU A 156 1.66 -6.71 -15.58
N GLU A 157 0.62 -7.02 -14.79
CA GLU A 157 0.68 -7.01 -13.33
C GLU A 157 1.72 -7.99 -12.79
N TYR A 158 1.72 -9.23 -13.28
CA TYR A 158 2.71 -10.24 -12.87
C TYR A 158 4.14 -9.79 -13.17
N ALA A 159 4.37 -9.19 -14.33
CA ALA A 159 5.69 -8.66 -14.71
C ALA A 159 6.10 -7.47 -13.82
N GLN A 160 5.15 -6.61 -13.45
CA GLN A 160 5.39 -5.51 -12.52
C GLN A 160 5.79 -6.04 -11.14
N VAL A 161 5.00 -6.96 -10.56
CA VAL A 161 5.28 -7.57 -9.26
C VAL A 161 6.65 -8.26 -9.28
N ALA A 162 6.99 -8.97 -10.35
CA ALA A 162 8.31 -9.60 -10.49
C ALA A 162 9.45 -8.57 -10.43
N GLY A 163 9.30 -7.43 -11.09
CA GLY A 163 10.27 -6.33 -11.02
C GLY A 163 10.39 -5.72 -9.62
N GLU A 164 9.27 -5.54 -8.93
CA GLU A 164 9.24 -5.03 -7.54
C GLU A 164 9.91 -6.00 -6.56
N MET A 165 9.70 -7.30 -6.74
CA MET A 165 10.37 -8.34 -5.94
C MET A 165 11.88 -8.38 -6.18
N GLU A 166 12.32 -8.24 -7.43
CA GLU A 166 13.75 -8.12 -7.74
C GLU A 166 14.36 -6.89 -7.06
N GLU A 167 13.66 -5.76 -7.09
CA GLU A 167 14.10 -4.55 -6.38
C GLU A 167 14.18 -4.77 -4.87
N LYS A 168 13.14 -5.35 -4.26
CA LYS A 168 13.10 -5.66 -2.82
C LYS A 168 14.26 -6.56 -2.42
N GLN A 169 14.54 -7.60 -3.21
CA GLN A 169 15.66 -8.51 -2.98
C GLN A 169 17.02 -7.80 -3.07
N ARG A 170 17.15 -6.82 -3.97
CA ARG A 170 18.37 -6.03 -4.14
C ARG A 170 18.57 -4.98 -3.04
N CYS A 171 17.49 -4.32 -2.62
CA CYS A 171 17.55 -3.14 -1.75
C CYS A 171 17.39 -3.47 -0.26
N CYS A 172 16.49 -4.40 0.08
CA CYS A 172 16.13 -4.71 1.47
C CYS A 172 15.57 -6.14 1.62
N PRO A 173 16.37 -7.19 1.30
CA PRO A 173 15.89 -8.57 1.20
C PRO A 173 15.31 -9.11 2.52
N ASP A 174 15.82 -8.62 3.65
CA ASP A 174 15.41 -9.10 4.96
C ASP A 174 14.24 -8.30 5.55
N VAL A 175 13.77 -7.21 4.92
CA VAL A 175 12.82 -6.27 5.54
C VAL A 175 11.39 -6.54 5.09
N ARG A 176 10.46 -6.66 6.05
CA ARG A 176 9.06 -7.06 5.81
C ARG A 176 8.01 -6.08 6.34
N HIS A 177 8.36 -4.82 6.56
CA HIS A 177 7.39 -3.83 7.03
C HIS A 177 6.52 -3.32 5.89
N ALA A 178 5.21 -3.22 6.15
CA ALA A 178 4.22 -2.74 5.20
C ALA A 178 4.53 -1.32 4.68
N ASP A 179 5.20 -0.48 5.48
CA ASP A 179 5.56 0.87 5.06
C ASP A 179 6.63 0.93 3.98
N VAL A 180 7.48 -0.10 3.82
CA VAL A 180 8.73 -0.02 3.04
C VAL A 180 8.47 0.39 1.60
N GLY A 181 7.52 -0.27 0.93
CA GLY A 181 7.15 0.02 -0.45
C GLY A 181 6.54 1.42 -0.64
N TYR A 182 6.13 2.10 0.44
CA TYR A 182 5.34 3.34 0.39
C TYR A 182 5.94 4.49 1.21
N ARG A 183 7.24 4.41 1.53
CA ARG A 183 7.92 5.42 2.34
C ARG A 183 7.99 6.80 1.71
N VAL A 184 8.09 6.87 0.38
CA VAL A 184 8.09 8.17 -0.32
C VAL A 184 6.71 8.83 -0.21
N PRO A 185 5.58 8.18 -0.57
CA PRO A 185 4.24 8.69 -0.29
C PRO A 185 4.03 9.09 1.17
N LEU A 186 4.40 8.23 2.13
CA LEU A 186 4.21 8.50 3.55
C LEU A 186 5.07 9.69 4.03
N SER A 187 6.30 9.83 3.54
CA SER A 187 7.17 10.97 3.82
C SER A 187 6.55 12.30 3.36
N ARG A 188 5.95 12.35 2.17
CA ARG A 188 5.28 13.56 1.68
C ARG A 188 4.14 14.00 2.59
N ILE A 189 3.37 13.04 3.11
CA ILE A 189 2.32 13.33 4.08
C ILE A 189 2.91 13.93 5.36
N LEU A 190 3.90 13.25 5.95
CA LEU A 190 4.47 13.62 7.25
C LEU A 190 5.26 14.93 7.23
N LYS A 191 5.86 15.31 6.10
CA LYS A 191 6.57 16.59 5.95
C LYS A 191 5.66 17.82 6.03
N ARG A 192 4.34 17.65 5.89
CA ARG A 192 3.35 18.72 6.06
C ARG A 192 2.95 18.95 7.52
N VAL A 193 3.54 18.19 8.44
CA VAL A 193 3.20 18.19 9.86
C VAL A 193 4.44 18.56 10.66
N ASP A 194 4.37 19.67 11.38
CA ASP A 194 5.52 20.23 12.12
C ASP A 194 5.83 19.46 13.40
N GLU A 195 4.80 19.03 14.13
CA GLU A 195 4.96 18.40 15.44
C GLU A 195 5.32 16.92 15.33
N GLN A 196 6.37 16.50 16.05
CA GLN A 196 6.84 15.10 16.04
C GLN A 196 5.75 14.15 16.55
N GLU A 197 5.09 14.48 17.66
CA GLU A 197 4.07 13.62 18.25
C GLU A 197 2.88 13.42 17.30
N GLU A 198 2.54 14.44 16.50
CA GLU A 198 1.50 14.30 15.49
C GLU A 198 1.96 13.41 14.32
N ARG A 199 3.22 13.52 13.88
CA ARG A 199 3.77 12.56 12.91
C ARG A 199 3.75 11.13 13.42
N VAL A 200 4.08 10.90 14.69
CA VAL A 200 4.00 9.57 15.32
C VAL A 200 2.57 9.05 15.33
N ARG A 201 1.59 9.88 15.70
CA ARG A 201 0.17 9.54 15.62
C ARG A 201 -0.28 9.17 14.21
N LEU A 202 0.19 9.87 13.19
CA LEU A 202 -0.16 9.60 11.80
C LEU A 202 0.46 8.29 11.29
N VAL A 203 1.68 7.96 11.72
CA VAL A 203 2.30 6.66 11.44
C VAL A 203 1.51 5.53 12.12
N ASP A 204 1.08 5.73 13.36
CA ASP A 204 0.21 4.77 14.06
C ASP A 204 -1.13 4.59 13.32
N ALA A 205 -1.74 5.68 12.86
CA ALA A 205 -2.98 5.63 12.08
C ALA A 205 -2.82 4.88 10.75
N PHE A 206 -1.70 5.05 10.04
CA PHE A 206 -1.36 4.27 8.84
C PHE A 206 -1.39 2.76 9.14
N TYR A 207 -0.69 2.33 10.20
CA TYR A 207 -0.63 0.92 10.60
C TYR A 207 -1.97 0.38 11.08
N GLN A 208 -2.77 1.19 11.80
CA GLN A 208 -4.12 0.81 12.19
C GLN A 208 -5.02 0.61 10.95
N SER A 209 -4.96 1.51 9.97
CA SER A 209 -5.72 1.37 8.73
C SER A 209 -5.33 0.12 7.94
N TYR A 210 -4.02 -0.15 7.82
CA TYR A 210 -3.50 -1.36 7.19
C TYR A 210 -3.99 -2.64 7.91
N ASN A 211 -3.78 -2.73 9.22
CA ASN A 211 -4.15 -3.92 10.01
C ASN A 211 -5.67 -4.14 10.03
N ASN A 212 -6.45 -3.06 10.12
CA ASN A 212 -7.92 -3.15 10.10
C ASN A 212 -8.47 -3.63 8.76
N TYR A 213 -7.71 -3.49 7.67
CA TYR A 213 -8.09 -4.01 6.37
C TYR A 213 -7.75 -5.50 6.26
N ILE A 214 -6.52 -5.89 6.60
CA ILE A 214 -6.06 -7.30 6.50
C ILE A 214 -6.77 -8.24 7.49
N MET A 215 -7.19 -7.76 8.66
CA MET A 215 -7.86 -8.61 9.66
C MET A 215 -9.37 -8.80 9.40
N LYS A 216 -9.95 -8.24 8.34
CA LYS A 216 -11.36 -8.39 8.00
C LYS A 216 -11.57 -9.49 6.98
#